data_AF-A0A2D9TAF2-F1
#
_entry.id   AF-A0A2D9TAF2-F1
#
_cell.length_a   1.000
_cell.length_b   1.000
_cell.length_c   1.000
_cell.angle_alpha   90.00
_cell.angle_beta   90.00
_cell.angle_gamma   90.00
#
_symmetry.space_group_name_H-M   'P 1'
#
loop_
_entity.id
_entity.type
_entity.pdbx_description
1 polymer ?
#
loop_
_entity_poly.entity_id
_entity_poly.type
_entity_poly.pdbx_seq_one_letter_code
_entity_poly.pdbx_strand_id
1 'polypeptide(L)'
;MRRVLLTFLVLGGCTCDSDDTPPGTDTSPPACLGIAVPSCFDDCCFEITSADVDPVTCDATCPGELRPLFAFEECSWTGRCVHDGGMPPACTLDAGPPPVCLAGECCEGMDMAIFDPFTCSYSCPPGTDFTCAPAETCGEDLRSCGETSECEVVSQTCCGECGEATLEGSTAIRADRVEDHFEGLCADDIACDPCVGGPNPDLVATCNAARCVAVDLSRLPLAACTTDEECRLRAPECCECGSDVSAEALVAIRADAEADLRSLLCDRTAVCGACAPAYPPSVAAACVGGRCAVVPSPSGG
;
A
#
# COMPACT_ATOMS: atom_id res chain seq x y z
N MET A 1 45.59 -17.91 17.52
CA MET A 1 44.63 -18.26 18.60
C MET A 1 44.08 -16.96 19.18
N ARG A 2 42.88 -16.54 18.75
CA ARG A 2 42.15 -15.37 19.27
C ARG A 2 40.81 -15.89 19.77
N ARG A 3 40.52 -15.73 21.06
CA ARG A 3 39.23 -16.06 21.67
C ARG A 3 38.29 -14.87 21.46
N VAL A 4 37.16 -15.12 20.78
CA VAL A 4 36.03 -14.19 20.71
C VAL A 4 35.07 -14.57 21.84
N LEU A 5 34.78 -13.60 22.71
CA LEU A 5 33.80 -13.72 23.78
C LEU A 5 32.41 -13.42 23.16
N LEU A 6 31.51 -14.40 23.12
CA LEU A 6 30.10 -14.17 22.81
C LEU A 6 29.37 -13.88 24.13
N THR A 7 28.85 -12.67 24.28
CA THR A 7 27.89 -12.31 25.34
C THR A 7 26.50 -12.66 24.85
N PHE A 8 25.85 -13.63 25.50
CA PHE A 8 24.43 -13.92 25.30
C PHE A 8 23.61 -12.94 26.13
N LEU A 9 22.72 -12.19 25.47
CA LEU A 9 21.66 -11.42 26.10
C LEU A 9 20.47 -12.37 26.29
N VAL A 10 20.17 -12.71 27.54
CA VAL A 10 18.97 -13.49 27.90
C VAL A 10 17.80 -12.52 28.00
N LEU A 11 16.88 -12.56 27.04
CA LEU A 11 15.58 -11.90 27.15
C LEU A 11 14.73 -12.71 28.13
N GLY A 12 14.28 -12.05 29.19
CA GLY A 12 13.47 -12.64 30.26
C GLY A 12 12.13 -13.16 29.72
N GLY A 13 11.88 -14.45 29.92
CA GLY A 13 10.55 -15.02 29.78
C GLY A 13 9.73 -14.75 31.03
N CYS A 14 8.45 -14.43 30.86
CA CYS A 14 7.47 -14.37 31.94
C CYS A 14 7.45 -15.73 32.65
N THR A 15 7.84 -15.76 33.92
CA THR A 15 7.65 -16.94 34.78
C THR A 15 6.29 -16.79 35.45
N CYS A 16 5.43 -17.79 35.31
CA CYS A 16 4.23 -17.90 36.13
C CYS A 16 4.70 -18.39 37.51
N ASP A 17 4.87 -17.46 38.43
CA ASP A 17 5.12 -17.74 39.83
C ASP A 17 3.92 -18.52 40.38
N SER A 18 4.16 -19.75 40.84
CA SER A 18 3.15 -20.69 41.34
C SER A 18 3.55 -21.17 42.74
N ASP A 19 3.94 -20.26 43.63
CA ASP A 19 4.22 -20.57 45.02
C ASP A 19 3.21 -19.87 45.94
N ASP A 20 2.03 -20.49 46.08
CA ASP A 20 1.24 -20.43 47.32
C ASP A 20 0.15 -21.51 47.29
N THR A 21 0.48 -22.73 47.71
CA THR A 21 -0.54 -23.71 48.07
C THR A 21 -0.11 -24.52 49.30
N PRO A 22 -0.88 -24.49 50.41
CA PRO A 22 -0.54 -25.22 51.62
C PRO A 22 -0.70 -26.74 51.44
N PRO A 23 0.06 -27.57 52.18
CA PRO A 23 0.06 -29.01 51.97
C PRO A 23 -1.19 -29.65 52.58
N GLY A 24 -2.03 -30.28 51.75
CA GLY A 24 -3.15 -31.07 52.24
C GLY A 24 -4.01 -31.71 51.16
N THR A 25 -3.86 -33.03 51.01
CA THR A 25 -4.83 -33.99 50.46
C THR A 25 -5.20 -33.94 48.97
N ASP A 26 -4.47 -34.75 48.21
CA ASP A 26 -4.93 -35.86 47.35
C ASP A 26 -5.92 -35.65 46.17
N THR A 27 -5.49 -36.23 45.04
CA THR A 27 -6.26 -36.74 43.88
C THR A 27 -6.82 -35.77 42.83
N SER A 28 -5.98 -35.37 41.87
CA SER A 28 -6.17 -35.53 40.39
C SER A 28 -5.25 -34.57 39.61
N PRO A 29 -4.65 -34.99 38.46
CA PRO A 29 -3.83 -34.09 37.65
C PRO A 29 -4.69 -33.04 36.93
N PRO A 30 -4.29 -31.77 36.82
CA PRO A 30 -4.94 -30.85 35.92
C PRO A 30 -4.56 -31.22 34.48
N ALA A 31 -5.59 -31.44 33.66
CA ALA A 31 -5.47 -31.53 32.22
C ALA A 31 -5.10 -30.14 31.67
N CYS A 32 -3.93 -30.00 31.04
CA CYS A 32 -3.67 -28.91 30.09
C CYS A 32 -4.47 -29.19 28.82
N LEU A 33 -5.77 -28.89 28.85
CA LEU A 33 -6.62 -28.82 27.66
C LEU A 33 -6.26 -27.54 26.89
N GLY A 34 -6.05 -27.72 25.58
CA GLY A 34 -5.54 -26.71 24.68
C GLY A 34 -6.35 -25.42 24.66
N ILE A 35 -5.62 -24.31 24.60
CA ILE A 35 -6.12 -23.03 24.14
C ILE A 35 -5.09 -22.52 23.12
N ALA A 36 -5.60 -22.26 21.91
CA ALA A 36 -4.90 -21.57 20.85
C ALA A 36 -4.42 -20.21 21.35
N VAL A 37 -3.22 -19.82 20.95
CA VAL A 37 -2.67 -18.49 21.20
C VAL A 37 -3.48 -17.46 20.41
N PRO A 38 -3.90 -16.34 21.03
CA PRO A 38 -3.86 -15.07 20.32
C PRO A 38 -3.08 -14.01 21.12
N SER A 39 -2.21 -13.32 20.41
CA SER A 39 -1.84 -11.90 20.56
C SER A 39 -1.87 -11.26 21.97
N CYS A 40 -0.67 -11.07 22.54
CA CYS A 40 -0.40 -10.10 23.61
C CYS A 40 -0.39 -8.65 23.09
N PHE A 41 -1.52 -8.13 22.59
CA PHE A 41 -1.59 -6.72 22.14
C PHE A 41 -2.79 -5.90 22.62
N ASP A 42 -3.66 -6.40 23.52
CA ASP A 42 -4.93 -5.72 23.82
C ASP A 42 -5.16 -5.19 25.25
N ASP A 43 -4.22 -5.27 26.19
CA ASP A 43 -4.49 -4.86 27.60
C ASP A 43 -3.84 -3.52 28.03
N CYS A 44 -3.98 -2.47 27.22
CA CYS A 44 -3.65 -1.09 27.64
C CYS A 44 -4.69 -0.02 27.26
N CYS A 45 -5.93 -0.41 26.91
CA CYS A 45 -7.02 0.54 26.71
C CYS A 45 -8.22 0.14 27.59
N PHE A 46 -8.32 0.72 28.79
CA PHE A 46 -9.59 0.75 29.51
C PHE A 46 -10.38 1.97 29.04
N GLU A 47 -11.58 1.74 28.51
CA GLU A 47 -12.61 2.77 28.38
C GLU A 47 -12.99 3.29 29.78
N ILE A 48 -12.85 4.60 29.99
CA ILE A 48 -13.51 5.29 31.09
C ILE A 48 -14.69 6.06 30.50
N THR A 49 -15.88 5.49 30.62
CA THR A 49 -17.14 6.19 30.44
C THR A 49 -17.70 6.57 31.81
N SER A 50 -17.49 7.82 32.24
CA SER A 50 -18.45 8.55 33.09
C SER A 50 -18.03 10.01 33.25
N ALA A 51 -19.01 10.90 33.11
CA ALA A 51 -18.91 12.30 33.48
C ALA A 51 -18.81 12.43 35.01
N ASP A 52 -18.03 13.42 35.46
CA ASP A 52 -17.79 13.84 36.85
C ASP A 52 -16.66 13.11 37.63
N VAL A 53 -15.39 13.39 37.28
CA VAL A 53 -14.25 13.33 38.22
C VAL A 53 -13.24 14.46 37.91
N ASP A 54 -12.83 15.19 38.96
CA ASP A 54 -11.75 16.21 38.94
C ASP A 54 -10.39 15.66 38.45
N PRO A 55 -9.49 16.50 37.90
CA PRO A 55 -8.25 16.03 37.29
C PRO A 55 -7.27 15.44 38.32
N VAL A 56 -6.90 14.17 38.11
CA VAL A 56 -5.77 13.54 38.80
C VAL A 56 -4.47 14.07 38.20
N THR A 57 -3.63 14.69 39.03
CA THR A 57 -2.24 14.99 38.71
C THR A 57 -1.45 13.70 38.52
N CYS A 58 -0.90 13.48 37.31
CA CYS A 58 0.05 12.40 37.05
C CYS A 58 1.39 12.70 37.75
N ASP A 59 1.74 11.90 38.74
CA ASP A 59 3.08 11.89 39.34
C ASP A 59 4.06 11.16 38.41
N ALA A 60 5.18 11.80 38.11
CA ALA A 60 6.14 11.38 37.10
C ALA A 60 7.13 10.38 37.70
N THR A 61 6.85 9.08 37.56
CA THR A 61 7.88 8.03 37.72
C THR A 61 7.69 6.89 36.72
N CYS A 62 7.96 7.16 35.45
CA CYS A 62 8.34 6.13 34.48
C CYS A 62 9.83 6.31 34.15
N PRO A 63 10.71 5.34 34.44
CA PRO A 63 12.10 5.38 34.00
C PRO A 63 12.17 4.91 32.55
N GLY A 64 12.05 5.85 31.60
CA GLY A 64 12.24 5.60 30.17
C GLY A 64 12.41 6.91 29.43
N GLU A 65 13.51 7.06 28.70
CA GLU A 65 13.87 8.26 27.93
C GLU A 65 12.76 8.66 26.94
N LEU A 66 12.19 9.85 27.12
CA LEU A 66 11.41 10.51 26.08
C LEU A 66 12.39 11.13 25.07
N ARG A 67 12.43 10.59 23.86
CA ARG A 67 13.03 11.28 22.71
C ARG A 67 11.94 12.14 22.05
N PRO A 68 12.19 13.42 21.75
CA PRO A 68 11.22 14.24 21.03
C PRO A 68 11.13 13.74 19.59
N LEU A 69 9.96 13.27 19.18
CA LEU A 69 9.65 13.09 17.77
C LEU A 69 9.17 14.43 17.21
N PHE A 70 9.70 14.73 16.05
CA PHE A 70 9.54 15.95 15.28
C PHE A 70 8.06 16.24 15.00
N ALA A 71 7.65 17.49 15.21
CA ALA A 71 6.45 18.03 14.61
C ALA A 71 6.69 18.15 13.09
N PHE A 72 5.98 17.35 12.31
CA PHE A 72 5.80 17.63 10.88
C PHE A 72 4.64 18.62 10.77
N GLU A 73 4.96 19.87 10.44
CA GLU A 73 4.01 20.79 9.82
C GLU A 73 3.86 20.35 8.35
N GLU A 74 2.99 19.39 8.10
CA GLU A 74 2.53 19.08 6.74
C GLU A 74 1.42 20.07 6.36
N CYS A 75 1.57 20.69 5.18
CA CYS A 75 0.53 21.48 4.53
C CYS A 75 -0.65 20.58 4.19
N SER A 76 -1.61 20.47 5.09
CA SER A 76 -2.86 19.76 4.86
C SER A 76 -3.71 20.48 3.81
N TRP A 77 -4.02 19.80 2.71
CA TRP A 77 -5.08 20.17 1.76
C TRP A 77 -6.47 20.00 2.42
N THR A 78 -6.77 20.79 3.45
CA THR A 78 -8.12 20.86 4.02
C THR A 78 -8.86 22.01 3.35
N GLY A 79 -9.56 21.73 2.25
CA GLY A 79 -10.55 22.64 1.71
C GLY A 79 -11.66 22.85 2.74
N ARG A 80 -11.84 24.08 3.23
CA ARG A 80 -12.90 24.41 4.20
C ARG A 80 -14.21 24.72 3.48
N CYS A 81 -15.28 24.03 3.83
CA CYS A 81 -16.65 24.45 3.50
C CYS A 81 -17.25 25.11 4.75
N VAL A 82 -17.46 26.44 4.75
CA VAL A 82 -18.13 27.15 5.84
C VAL A 82 -19.54 27.51 5.41
N HIS A 83 -20.54 26.97 6.10
CA HIS A 83 -21.95 27.23 5.80
C HIS A 83 -22.45 28.45 6.59
N ASP A 84 -22.27 29.67 6.07
CA ASP A 84 -22.86 30.88 6.65
C ASP A 84 -24.32 31.06 6.16
N GLY A 85 -25.24 30.31 6.76
CA GLY A 85 -26.66 30.64 7.00
C GLY A 85 -27.55 31.44 6.01
N GLY A 86 -27.18 31.62 4.73
CA GLY A 86 -27.92 32.51 3.83
C GLY A 86 -27.80 32.28 2.32
N MET A 87 -26.82 31.51 1.85
CA MET A 87 -26.71 31.05 0.46
C MET A 87 -25.66 29.92 0.44
N PRO A 88 -25.79 28.87 -0.39
CA PRO A 88 -24.78 27.81 -0.40
C PRO A 88 -23.42 28.41 -0.80
N PRO A 89 -22.34 28.18 -0.02
CA PRO A 89 -21.01 28.65 -0.38
C PRO A 89 -20.59 27.96 -1.68
N ALA A 90 -20.27 28.76 -2.70
CA ALA A 90 -19.63 28.24 -3.90
C ALA A 90 -18.15 27.98 -3.56
N CYS A 91 -17.81 26.72 -3.27
CA CYS A 91 -16.44 26.27 -3.38
C CYS A 91 -16.11 26.23 -4.87
N THR A 92 -15.33 27.19 -5.37
CA THR A 92 -14.70 27.11 -6.69
C THR A 92 -13.48 26.21 -6.56
N LEU A 93 -13.72 24.90 -6.55
CA LEU A 93 -12.77 23.94 -7.08
C LEU A 93 -13.15 23.78 -8.56
N ASP A 94 -12.20 23.87 -9.49
CA ASP A 94 -12.44 23.58 -10.92
C ASP A 94 -12.83 22.09 -11.15
N ALA A 95 -12.88 21.28 -10.09
CA ALA A 95 -13.44 19.94 -10.03
C ALA A 95 -14.99 19.94 -10.00
N GLY A 96 -15.64 20.57 -10.98
CA GLY A 96 -17.10 20.52 -11.10
C GLY A 96 -17.90 21.13 -9.92
N PRO A 97 -19.24 21.07 -9.95
CA PRO A 97 -20.06 21.53 -8.83
C PRO A 97 -19.70 20.78 -7.55
N PRO A 98 -19.53 21.47 -6.40
CA PRO A 98 -19.26 20.81 -5.14
C PRO A 98 -20.39 19.83 -4.82
N PRO A 99 -20.09 18.61 -4.35
CA PRO A 99 -21.11 17.68 -3.92
C PRO A 99 -22.03 18.33 -2.89
N VAL A 100 -23.31 18.06 -3.04
CA VAL A 100 -24.32 18.48 -2.07
C VAL A 100 -24.37 17.41 -0.99
N CYS A 101 -23.85 17.76 0.19
CA CYS A 101 -24.07 17.01 1.42
C CYS A 101 -25.59 16.78 1.61
N LEU A 102 -26.05 15.54 1.43
CA LEU A 102 -27.44 15.18 1.69
C LEU A 102 -27.58 14.93 3.19
N ALA A 103 -28.01 15.97 3.94
CA ALA A 103 -28.52 15.96 5.32
C ALA A 103 -27.92 14.93 6.32
N GLY A 104 -27.22 15.40 7.34
CA GLY A 104 -26.72 14.58 8.47
C GLY A 104 -25.84 15.38 9.42
N GLU A 105 -25.60 14.89 10.64
CA GLU A 105 -24.85 15.61 11.69
C GLU A 105 -23.44 16.01 11.24
N CYS A 106 -22.81 15.22 10.37
CA CYS A 106 -21.49 15.54 9.78
C CYS A 106 -21.52 16.73 8.81
N CYS A 107 -22.64 16.97 8.12
CA CYS A 107 -22.80 18.08 7.17
C CYS A 107 -23.40 19.33 7.83
N GLU A 108 -24.11 19.16 8.94
CA GLU A 108 -24.73 20.24 9.72
C GLU A 108 -23.80 20.78 10.82
N GLY A 109 -22.90 19.93 11.35
CA GLY A 109 -21.81 20.35 12.23
C GLY A 109 -20.69 21.02 11.43
N MET A 110 -19.97 21.96 12.06
CA MET A 110 -18.75 22.55 11.49
C MET A 110 -17.57 21.55 11.43
N ASP A 111 -17.84 20.26 11.55
CA ASP A 111 -16.82 19.22 11.57
C ASP A 111 -16.35 18.92 10.15
N MET A 112 -15.02 18.76 10.01
CA MET A 112 -14.39 18.60 8.71
C MET A 112 -14.62 17.17 8.20
N ALA A 113 -15.54 17.01 7.25
CA ALA A 113 -15.56 15.81 6.42
C ALA A 113 -14.28 15.77 5.56
N ILE A 114 -13.58 14.63 5.54
CA ILE A 114 -12.42 14.42 4.69
C ILE A 114 -12.92 13.83 3.38
N PHE A 115 -12.72 14.56 2.28
CA PHE A 115 -12.95 14.06 0.94
C PHE A 115 -11.73 13.30 0.46
N ASP A 116 -11.94 12.06 0.04
CA ASP A 116 -10.95 11.31 -0.70
C ASP A 116 -11.27 11.41 -2.22
N PRO A 117 -10.50 12.22 -2.98
CA PRO A 117 -10.73 12.38 -4.41
C PRO A 117 -10.48 11.10 -5.21
N PHE A 118 -9.74 10.12 -4.66
CA PHE A 118 -9.41 8.87 -5.35
C PHE A 118 -10.50 7.81 -5.20
N THR A 119 -11.20 7.80 -4.08
CA THR A 119 -12.33 6.87 -3.86
C THR A 119 -13.68 7.54 -4.07
N CYS A 120 -13.70 8.85 -4.32
CA CYS A 120 -14.91 9.67 -4.31
C CYS A 120 -15.77 9.40 -3.06
N SER A 121 -15.10 9.12 -1.94
CA SER A 121 -15.74 8.81 -0.66
C SER A 121 -15.48 9.93 0.34
N TYR A 122 -16.43 10.10 1.24
CA TYR A 122 -16.31 10.99 2.38
C TYR A 122 -16.10 10.13 3.62
N SER A 123 -15.19 10.54 4.48
CA SER A 123 -15.08 10.00 5.82
C SER A 123 -15.38 11.10 6.84
N CYS A 124 -16.29 10.80 7.76
CA CYS A 124 -16.62 11.67 8.88
C CYS A 124 -15.95 11.15 10.16
N PRO A 125 -15.77 12.02 11.17
CA PRO A 125 -15.27 11.60 12.47
C PRO A 125 -16.11 10.46 13.08
N PRO A 126 -15.48 9.54 13.82
CA PRO A 126 -16.20 8.45 14.47
C PRO A 126 -17.31 8.97 15.39
N GLY A 127 -18.50 8.37 15.28
CA GLY A 127 -19.69 8.75 16.07
C GLY A 127 -20.71 9.61 15.34
N THR A 128 -20.50 9.90 14.04
CA THR A 128 -21.48 10.63 13.22
C THR A 128 -22.06 9.72 12.13
N ASP A 129 -23.39 9.70 12.00
CA ASP A 129 -24.09 9.00 10.92
C ASP A 129 -24.33 9.97 9.74
N PHE A 130 -24.08 9.51 8.52
CA PHE A 130 -24.43 10.27 7.31
C PHE A 130 -24.65 9.38 6.09
N THR A 131 -25.30 9.95 5.07
CA THR A 131 -25.45 9.34 3.74
C THR A 131 -25.05 10.37 2.69
N CYS A 132 -23.79 10.41 2.28
CA CYS A 132 -23.38 11.24 1.15
C CYS A 132 -23.83 10.59 -0.16
N ALA A 133 -24.57 11.33 -0.99
CA ALA A 133 -24.58 11.01 -2.41
C ALA A 133 -23.25 11.49 -3.00
N PRO A 134 -22.55 10.67 -3.81
CA PRO A 134 -21.40 11.16 -4.56
C PRO A 134 -21.85 12.34 -5.44
N ALA A 135 -20.99 13.34 -5.63
CA ALA A 135 -21.25 14.41 -6.61
C ALA A 135 -21.59 13.77 -7.96
N GLU A 136 -22.58 14.29 -8.70
CA GLU A 136 -22.83 13.86 -10.09
C GLU A 136 -21.61 14.07 -11.00
N THR A 137 -20.63 14.86 -10.55
CA THR A 137 -19.34 15.12 -11.22
C THR A 137 -18.14 14.47 -10.55
N CYS A 138 -18.34 13.53 -9.64
CA CYS A 138 -17.36 12.48 -9.45
C CYS A 138 -17.32 11.70 -10.76
N GLY A 139 -16.52 12.18 -11.71
CA GLY A 139 -16.35 11.60 -13.04
C GLY A 139 -16.10 10.11 -12.93
N GLU A 140 -16.41 9.37 -14.00
CA GLU A 140 -16.27 7.92 -14.05
C GLU A 140 -14.99 7.49 -13.32
N ASP A 141 -15.15 6.60 -12.33
CA ASP A 141 -14.07 6.12 -11.45
C ASP A 141 -12.80 5.92 -12.27
N LEU A 142 -11.78 6.76 -12.03
CA LEU A 142 -10.53 6.78 -12.80
C LEU A 142 -9.85 5.41 -12.80
N ARG A 143 -10.21 4.53 -11.86
CA ARG A 143 -9.68 3.18 -11.75
C ARG A 143 -10.65 2.12 -12.27
N SER A 144 -11.88 2.41 -12.66
CA SER A 144 -12.81 1.38 -13.13
C SER A 144 -12.27 0.70 -14.40
N CYS A 145 -12.28 -0.63 -14.47
CA CYS A 145 -11.81 -1.33 -15.67
C CYS A 145 -12.66 -2.56 -15.99
N GLY A 146 -12.76 -2.90 -17.27
CA GLY A 146 -13.27 -4.17 -17.75
C GLY A 146 -12.18 -5.21 -18.00
N GLU A 147 -11.00 -4.73 -18.39
CA GLU A 147 -9.86 -5.52 -18.86
C GLU A 147 -8.52 -4.94 -18.36
N THR A 148 -7.46 -5.75 -18.32
CA THR A 148 -6.14 -5.33 -17.80
C THR A 148 -5.47 -4.35 -18.76
N SER A 149 -5.66 -4.50 -20.07
CA SER A 149 -5.13 -3.57 -21.08
C SER A 149 -5.71 -2.15 -20.99
N GLU A 150 -6.80 -1.96 -20.24
CA GLU A 150 -7.36 -0.65 -19.97
C GLU A 150 -6.60 0.09 -18.86
N CYS A 151 -5.70 -0.58 -18.12
CA CYS A 151 -5.03 -0.01 -16.96
C CYS A 151 -3.58 0.39 -17.26
N GLU A 152 -3.15 1.52 -16.67
CA GLU A 152 -1.80 2.06 -16.77
C GLU A 152 -1.30 2.49 -15.39
N VAL A 153 0.00 2.27 -15.11
CA VAL A 153 0.64 2.74 -13.88
C VAL A 153 1.08 4.19 -14.09
N VAL A 154 0.64 5.07 -13.20
CA VAL A 154 0.99 6.50 -13.18
C VAL A 154 1.53 6.89 -11.80
N SER A 155 2.20 8.03 -11.72
CA SER A 155 2.58 8.58 -10.42
C SER A 155 1.38 9.12 -9.65
N GLN A 156 1.42 9.02 -8.33
CA GLN A 156 0.47 9.68 -7.43
C GLN A 156 0.75 11.18 -7.26
N THR A 157 1.88 11.69 -7.76
CA THR A 157 2.25 13.11 -7.69
C THR A 157 2.33 13.71 -9.09
N CYS A 158 2.13 15.02 -9.20
CA CYS A 158 2.21 15.74 -10.47
C CYS A 158 3.57 15.55 -11.17
N CYS A 159 4.66 15.55 -10.40
CA CYS A 159 6.02 15.53 -10.93
C CYS A 159 6.69 14.16 -10.94
N GLY A 160 6.02 13.12 -10.46
CA GLY A 160 6.66 11.83 -10.28
C GLY A 160 7.58 11.77 -9.05
N GLU A 161 8.16 10.60 -8.84
CA GLU A 161 9.31 10.41 -7.95
C GLU A 161 10.59 10.46 -8.77
N CYS A 162 11.66 10.97 -8.18
CA CYS A 162 12.98 10.93 -8.81
C CYS A 162 13.61 9.55 -8.60
N GLY A 163 14.11 8.95 -9.68
CA GLY A 163 14.62 7.58 -9.68
C GLY A 163 13.61 6.57 -10.24
N GLU A 164 13.77 5.32 -9.84
CA GLU A 164 12.87 4.24 -10.23
C GLU A 164 11.53 4.37 -9.50
N ALA A 165 10.41 4.26 -10.24
CA ALA A 165 9.08 4.35 -9.65
C ALA A 165 8.87 3.27 -8.57
N THR A 166 8.19 3.62 -7.48
CA THR A 166 7.87 2.69 -6.39
C THR A 166 6.38 2.43 -6.31
N LEU A 167 5.98 1.28 -5.76
CA LEU A 167 4.55 0.99 -5.54
C LEU A 167 3.86 2.03 -4.65
N GLU A 168 4.59 2.66 -3.72
CA GLU A 168 4.06 3.68 -2.81
C GLU A 168 3.84 5.03 -3.52
N GLY A 169 4.71 5.39 -4.46
CA GLY A 169 4.59 6.60 -5.28
C GLY A 169 3.78 6.43 -6.57
N SER A 170 3.24 5.24 -6.82
CA SER A 170 2.50 4.90 -8.03
C SER A 170 1.08 4.42 -7.74
N THR A 171 0.17 4.66 -8.67
CA THR A 171 -1.18 4.10 -8.70
C THR A 171 -1.46 3.55 -10.10
N ALA A 172 -2.44 2.66 -10.23
CA ALA A 172 -2.96 2.31 -11.55
C ALA A 172 -4.31 3.01 -11.76
N ILE A 173 -4.52 3.50 -12.96
CA ILE A 173 -5.76 4.12 -13.43
C ILE A 173 -6.07 3.60 -14.82
N ARG A 174 -7.21 3.97 -15.39
CA ARG A 174 -7.50 3.71 -16.79
C ARG A 174 -6.57 4.52 -17.69
N ALA A 175 -6.03 3.89 -18.73
CA ALA A 175 -5.12 4.50 -19.69
C ALA A 175 -5.74 5.72 -20.42
N ASP A 176 -7.05 5.69 -20.70
CA ASP A 176 -7.78 6.81 -21.31
C ASP A 176 -8.11 7.95 -20.33
N ARG A 177 -7.70 7.84 -19.06
CA ARG A 177 -7.94 8.83 -18.00
C ARG A 177 -6.65 9.40 -17.40
N VAL A 178 -5.51 9.13 -18.02
CA VAL A 178 -4.20 9.62 -17.57
C VAL A 178 -4.13 11.15 -17.59
N GLU A 179 -4.67 11.78 -18.63
CA GLU A 179 -4.71 13.25 -18.74
C GLU A 179 -5.54 13.86 -17.59
N ASP A 180 -6.78 13.40 -17.38
CA ASP A 180 -7.64 13.84 -16.27
C ASP A 180 -6.99 13.65 -14.89
N HIS A 181 -6.24 12.55 -14.69
CA HIS A 181 -5.51 12.31 -13.45
C HIS A 181 -4.45 13.38 -13.20
N PHE A 182 -3.65 13.72 -14.22
CA PHE A 182 -2.63 14.75 -14.07
C PHE A 182 -3.22 16.17 -14.03
N GLU A 183 -4.31 16.46 -14.74
CA GLU A 183 -5.04 17.73 -14.60
C GLU A 183 -5.56 17.92 -13.17
N GLY A 184 -6.03 16.84 -12.53
CA GLY A 184 -6.48 16.88 -11.14
C GLY A 184 -5.34 17.02 -10.11
N LEU A 185 -4.14 16.50 -10.40
CA LEU A 185 -2.99 16.57 -9.49
C LEU A 185 -2.15 17.85 -9.67
N CYS A 186 -2.07 18.36 -10.90
CA CYS A 186 -1.21 19.47 -11.26
C CYS A 186 -2.02 20.76 -11.28
N ALA A 187 -1.78 21.66 -10.33
CA ALA A 187 -2.22 23.04 -10.48
C ALA A 187 -1.52 23.67 -11.70
N ASP A 188 -2.17 24.66 -12.31
CA ASP A 188 -1.55 25.48 -13.36
C ASP A 188 -0.17 25.99 -12.90
N ASP A 189 0.84 25.88 -13.78
CA ASP A 189 2.21 26.38 -13.59
C ASP A 189 3.12 25.65 -12.57
N ILE A 190 2.83 24.39 -12.18
CA ILE A 190 3.82 23.60 -11.42
C ILE A 190 5.04 23.28 -12.30
N ALA A 191 6.18 23.89 -11.97
CA ALA A 191 7.47 23.51 -12.53
C ALA A 191 8.06 22.35 -11.73
N CYS A 192 8.18 21.18 -12.36
CA CYS A 192 8.85 20.03 -11.76
C CYS A 192 10.38 20.23 -11.78
N ASP A 193 11.01 19.95 -10.64
CA ASP A 193 12.48 19.96 -10.57
C ASP A 193 13.05 18.94 -11.57
N PRO A 194 14.18 19.26 -12.24
CA PRO A 194 14.78 18.35 -13.18
C PRO A 194 15.30 17.12 -12.42
N CYS A 195 14.65 15.98 -12.62
CA CYS A 195 15.18 14.71 -12.17
C CYS A 195 14.96 13.60 -13.19
N VAL A 196 15.81 12.57 -13.07
CA VAL A 196 15.77 11.41 -13.97
C VAL A 196 14.80 10.41 -13.35
N GLY A 197 13.56 10.41 -13.84
CA GLY A 197 12.65 9.28 -13.65
C GLY A 197 13.13 8.08 -14.45
N GLY A 198 13.05 6.89 -13.86
CA GLY A 198 13.34 5.62 -14.51
C GLY A 198 12.09 4.73 -14.54
N PRO A 199 11.84 4.01 -15.64
CA PRO A 199 10.80 2.99 -15.64
C PRO A 199 11.13 1.91 -14.59
N ASN A 200 10.10 1.37 -13.95
CA ASN A 200 10.24 0.18 -13.11
C ASN A 200 9.53 -0.99 -13.81
N PRO A 201 10.25 -1.96 -14.39
CA PRO A 201 9.63 -3.09 -15.10
C PRO A 201 8.87 -4.03 -14.15
N ASP A 202 9.15 -4.01 -12.85
CA ASP A 202 8.43 -4.81 -11.86
C ASP A 202 7.06 -4.19 -11.49
N LEU A 203 6.82 -2.91 -11.81
CA LEU A 203 5.52 -2.27 -11.58
C LEU A 203 4.62 -2.42 -12.81
N VAL A 204 3.53 -3.15 -12.61
CA VAL A 204 2.52 -3.41 -13.65
C VAL A 204 1.13 -2.98 -13.21
N ALA A 205 0.28 -2.64 -14.17
CA ALA A 205 -1.13 -2.38 -13.92
C ALA A 205 -1.96 -3.64 -14.24
N THR A 206 -2.95 -3.94 -13.41
CA THR A 206 -3.89 -5.05 -13.63
C THR A 206 -5.31 -4.63 -13.32
N CYS A 207 -6.29 -5.25 -13.99
CA CYS A 207 -7.70 -5.08 -13.66
C CYS A 207 -8.16 -6.14 -12.65
N ASN A 208 -8.26 -5.76 -11.38
CA ASN A 208 -8.71 -6.63 -10.30
C ASN A 208 -10.04 -6.13 -9.73
N ALA A 209 -11.05 -7.00 -9.66
CA ALA A 209 -12.37 -6.66 -9.13
C ALA A 209 -12.98 -5.39 -9.78
N ALA A 210 -12.85 -5.28 -11.11
CA ALA A 210 -13.27 -4.12 -11.90
C ALA A 210 -12.56 -2.79 -11.54
N ARG A 211 -11.36 -2.88 -10.95
CA ARG A 211 -10.51 -1.74 -10.63
C ARG A 211 -9.07 -1.94 -11.07
N CYS A 212 -8.46 -0.90 -11.61
CA CYS A 212 -7.05 -0.82 -11.92
C CYS A 212 -6.26 -0.78 -10.61
N VAL A 213 -5.31 -1.70 -10.50
CA VAL A 213 -4.43 -1.83 -9.33
C VAL A 213 -2.98 -1.91 -9.83
N ALA A 214 -2.11 -1.12 -9.21
CA ALA A 214 -0.67 -1.24 -9.43
C ALA A 214 -0.15 -2.41 -8.60
N VAL A 215 0.70 -3.24 -9.19
CA VAL A 215 1.26 -4.43 -8.56
C VAL A 215 2.76 -4.47 -8.81
N ASP A 216 3.52 -4.79 -7.75
CA ASP A 216 4.95 -5.02 -7.81
C ASP A 216 5.23 -6.53 -7.94
N LEU A 217 5.65 -6.95 -9.14
CA LEU A 217 5.92 -8.34 -9.49
C LEU A 217 6.99 -8.97 -8.59
N SER A 218 8.00 -8.20 -8.16
CA SER A 218 9.08 -8.68 -7.31
C SER A 218 8.60 -9.11 -5.92
N ARG A 219 7.47 -8.55 -5.45
CA ARG A 219 6.86 -8.85 -4.15
C ARG A 219 5.92 -10.04 -4.20
N LEU A 220 5.43 -10.43 -5.37
CA LEU A 220 4.47 -11.51 -5.56
C LEU A 220 5.08 -12.91 -5.39
N PRO A 221 4.28 -13.94 -5.06
CA PRO A 221 4.75 -15.32 -4.99
C PRO A 221 5.39 -15.84 -6.29
N LEU A 222 5.05 -15.26 -7.45
CA LEU A 222 5.65 -15.60 -8.75
C LEU A 222 7.14 -15.25 -8.84
N ALA A 223 7.65 -14.41 -7.94
CA ALA A 223 9.07 -14.09 -7.86
C ALA A 223 9.79 -14.88 -6.76
N ALA A 224 9.12 -15.70 -5.94
CA ALA A 224 9.83 -16.47 -4.90
C ALA A 224 10.77 -17.52 -5.51
N CYS A 225 11.91 -17.80 -4.88
CA CYS A 225 12.82 -18.87 -5.33
C CYS A 225 13.69 -19.41 -4.18
N THR A 226 14.27 -20.58 -4.39
CA THR A 226 15.32 -21.14 -3.53
C THR A 226 16.67 -21.29 -4.21
N THR A 227 16.70 -21.46 -5.54
CA THR A 227 17.93 -21.55 -6.33
C THR A 227 17.81 -20.78 -7.65
N ASP A 228 18.95 -20.47 -8.28
CA ASP A 228 18.99 -19.71 -9.54
C ASP A 228 18.27 -20.44 -10.68
N GLU A 229 18.30 -21.78 -10.70
CA GLU A 229 17.66 -22.60 -11.73
C GLU A 229 16.13 -22.52 -11.71
N GLU A 230 15.54 -22.03 -10.62
CA GLU A 230 14.10 -21.77 -10.52
C GLU A 230 13.71 -20.47 -11.22
N CYS A 231 14.65 -19.60 -11.57
CA CYS A 231 14.36 -18.27 -12.11
C CYS A 231 14.52 -18.22 -13.63
N ARG A 232 13.70 -17.39 -14.28
CA ARG A 232 13.76 -17.12 -15.72
C ARG A 232 13.40 -15.68 -16.03
N LEU A 233 14.02 -15.14 -17.08
CA LEU A 233 13.69 -13.82 -17.61
C LEU A 233 12.35 -13.85 -18.35
N ARG A 234 11.61 -12.75 -18.27
CA ARG A 234 10.35 -12.49 -18.98
C ARG A 234 10.22 -11.00 -19.28
N ALA A 235 9.50 -10.67 -20.35
CA ALA A 235 8.96 -9.32 -20.50
C ALA A 235 7.70 -9.19 -19.63
N PRO A 236 7.49 -8.07 -18.92
CA PRO A 236 6.30 -7.82 -18.08
C PRO A 236 5.08 -7.41 -18.94
N GLU A 237 4.87 -8.07 -20.07
CA GLU A 237 3.75 -7.83 -20.98
C GLU A 237 2.96 -9.14 -21.19
N CYS A 238 1.69 -9.02 -21.63
CA CYS A 238 0.84 -10.19 -21.85
C CYS A 238 1.45 -11.21 -22.85
N CYS A 239 2.01 -10.72 -23.95
CA CYS A 239 2.62 -11.55 -24.98
C CYS A 239 4.05 -11.07 -25.24
N GLU A 240 5.04 -11.93 -24.99
CA GLU A 240 6.46 -11.57 -25.12
C GLU A 240 6.91 -11.19 -26.54
N CYS A 241 6.11 -11.55 -27.55
CA CYS A 241 6.49 -11.35 -28.93
C CYS A 241 6.21 -9.89 -29.33
N GLY A 242 7.27 -9.11 -29.52
CA GLY A 242 7.17 -7.69 -29.86
C GLY A 242 7.30 -6.76 -28.64
N SER A 243 7.35 -7.34 -27.44
CA SER A 243 7.69 -6.63 -26.21
C SER A 243 9.11 -6.09 -26.22
N ASP A 244 9.36 -5.10 -25.38
CA ASP A 244 10.73 -4.69 -25.09
C ASP A 244 11.43 -5.78 -24.28
N VAL A 245 12.56 -6.27 -24.81
CA VAL A 245 13.42 -7.28 -24.18
C VAL A 245 14.81 -6.70 -23.86
N SER A 246 14.95 -5.38 -23.82
CA SER A 246 16.12 -4.70 -23.30
C SER A 246 16.39 -5.11 -21.84
N ALA A 247 17.63 -4.95 -21.39
CA ALA A 247 18.04 -5.41 -20.06
C ALA A 247 17.24 -4.74 -18.93
N GLU A 248 16.85 -3.48 -19.16
CA GLU A 248 16.09 -2.61 -18.27
C GLU A 248 14.57 -2.83 -18.30
N ALA A 249 14.05 -3.50 -19.34
CA ALA A 249 12.61 -3.80 -19.46
C ALA A 249 12.24 -5.22 -18.97
N LEU A 250 13.23 -6.07 -18.68
CA LEU A 250 12.99 -7.44 -18.28
C LEU A 250 12.70 -7.56 -16.78
N VAL A 251 11.91 -8.57 -16.44
CA VAL A 251 11.68 -9.05 -15.08
C VAL A 251 12.15 -10.48 -14.93
N ALA A 252 12.35 -10.92 -13.69
CA ALA A 252 12.68 -12.30 -13.38
C ALA A 252 11.58 -12.94 -12.52
N ILE A 253 11.10 -14.10 -12.97
CA ILE A 253 10.03 -14.84 -12.29
C ILE A 253 10.44 -16.31 -12.12
N ARG A 254 9.69 -17.03 -11.29
CA ARG A 254 9.82 -18.47 -11.12
C ARG A 254 9.45 -19.21 -12.41
N ALA A 255 10.13 -20.32 -12.68
CA ALA A 255 10.08 -20.98 -13.96
C ALA A 255 8.72 -21.63 -14.27
N ASP A 256 7.97 -21.96 -13.23
CA ASP A 256 6.63 -22.54 -13.25
C ASP A 256 5.51 -21.47 -13.13
N ALA A 257 5.85 -20.20 -12.90
CA ALA A 257 4.87 -19.13 -12.64
C ALA A 257 4.40 -18.39 -13.92
N GLU A 258 4.57 -18.98 -15.11
CA GLU A 258 4.14 -18.34 -16.37
C GLU A 258 2.64 -18.06 -16.42
N ALA A 259 1.86 -19.06 -16.01
CA ALA A 259 0.42 -18.98 -16.06
C ALA A 259 -0.10 -17.90 -15.12
N ASP A 260 0.55 -17.73 -13.95
CA ASP A 260 0.23 -16.71 -12.97
C ASP A 260 0.52 -15.31 -13.53
N LEU A 261 1.72 -15.10 -14.08
CA LEU A 261 2.08 -13.82 -14.71
C LEU A 261 1.11 -13.48 -15.87
N ARG A 262 0.80 -14.45 -16.73
CA ARG A 262 -0.16 -14.25 -17.82
C ARG A 262 -1.56 -13.94 -17.31
N SER A 263 -2.01 -14.57 -16.23
CA SER A 263 -3.33 -14.28 -15.65
C SER A 263 -3.42 -12.86 -15.07
N LEU A 264 -2.28 -12.28 -14.69
CA LEU A 264 -2.19 -10.92 -14.18
C LEU A 264 -2.19 -9.88 -15.30
N LEU A 265 -1.43 -10.13 -16.37
CA LEU A 265 -1.14 -9.16 -17.43
C LEU A 265 -2.05 -9.26 -18.66
N CYS A 266 -2.67 -10.42 -18.90
CA CYS A 266 -3.47 -10.64 -20.10
C CYS A 266 -4.95 -10.43 -19.86
N ASP A 267 -5.59 -9.81 -20.86
CA ASP A 267 -7.04 -9.85 -20.97
C ASP A 267 -7.52 -11.28 -21.24
N ARG A 268 -8.77 -11.54 -20.86
CA ARG A 268 -9.39 -12.88 -20.99
C ARG A 268 -9.42 -13.40 -22.42
N THR A 269 -9.38 -12.50 -23.40
CA THR A 269 -9.46 -12.83 -24.83
C THR A 269 -8.09 -12.80 -25.53
N ALA A 270 -7.02 -12.45 -24.82
CA ALA A 270 -5.70 -12.32 -25.41
C ALA A 270 -5.17 -13.70 -25.86
N VAL A 271 -4.73 -13.77 -27.13
CA VAL A 271 -4.13 -14.97 -27.72
C VAL A 271 -2.71 -14.65 -28.13
N CYS A 272 -1.74 -15.15 -27.37
CA CYS A 272 -0.33 -15.03 -27.73
C CYS A 272 0.07 -16.10 -28.74
N GLY A 273 0.73 -15.70 -29.81
CA GLY A 273 1.37 -16.62 -30.75
C GLY A 273 2.54 -17.37 -30.10
N ALA A 274 2.96 -18.47 -30.71
CA ALA A 274 4.20 -19.13 -30.30
C ALA A 274 5.39 -18.20 -30.58
N CYS A 275 6.16 -17.85 -29.56
CA CYS A 275 7.46 -17.21 -29.74
C CYS A 275 8.51 -17.75 -28.78
N ALA A 276 9.76 -17.59 -29.21
CA ALA A 276 10.95 -17.84 -28.42
C ALA A 276 11.69 -16.50 -28.31
N PRO A 277 11.46 -15.71 -27.26
CA PRO A 277 12.14 -14.43 -27.10
C PRO A 277 13.66 -14.64 -27.02
N ALA A 278 14.41 -13.73 -27.62
CA ALA A 278 15.86 -13.70 -27.54
C ALA A 278 16.26 -12.60 -26.55
N TYR A 279 16.58 -13.00 -25.32
CA TYR A 279 17.04 -12.06 -24.30
C TYR A 279 18.51 -11.67 -24.52
N PRO A 280 18.91 -10.45 -24.13
CA PRO A 280 20.29 -9.99 -24.26
C PRO A 280 21.23 -10.84 -23.39
N PRO A 281 22.43 -11.17 -23.88
CA PRO A 281 23.38 -12.02 -23.15
C PRO A 281 24.02 -11.31 -21.95
N SER A 282 23.77 -10.01 -21.76
CA SER A 282 24.29 -9.18 -20.68
C SER A 282 23.54 -9.35 -19.36
N VAL A 283 22.38 -10.00 -19.37
CA VAL A 283 21.56 -10.26 -18.16
C VAL A 283 21.16 -11.72 -18.03
N ALA A 284 20.91 -12.15 -16.81
CA ALA A 284 20.40 -13.46 -16.45
C ALA A 284 19.37 -13.32 -15.33
N ALA A 285 18.54 -14.35 -15.12
CA ALA A 285 17.70 -14.44 -13.94
C ALA A 285 18.46 -15.23 -12.86
N ALA A 286 18.42 -14.77 -11.61
CA ALA A 286 19.04 -15.44 -10.47
C ALA A 286 18.18 -15.29 -9.22
N CYS A 287 18.41 -16.17 -8.24
CA CYS A 287 17.73 -16.15 -6.96
C CYS A 287 18.50 -15.29 -5.94
N VAL A 288 18.06 -14.05 -5.77
CA VAL A 288 18.67 -13.06 -4.88
C VAL A 288 17.76 -12.82 -3.69
N GLY A 289 18.21 -13.16 -2.48
CA GLY A 289 17.42 -12.94 -1.26
C GLY A 289 16.11 -13.72 -1.21
N GLY A 290 16.04 -14.89 -1.86
CA GLY A 290 14.83 -15.71 -1.98
C GLY A 290 13.82 -15.17 -3.00
N ARG A 291 14.23 -14.23 -3.86
CA ARG A 291 13.42 -13.69 -4.96
C ARG A 291 14.19 -13.77 -6.29
N CYS A 292 13.49 -14.08 -7.37
CA CYS A 292 14.01 -14.00 -8.71
C CYS A 292 14.25 -12.53 -9.04
N ALA A 293 15.46 -12.22 -9.48
CA ALA A 293 15.88 -10.89 -9.89
C ALA A 293 16.65 -10.96 -11.21
N VAL A 294 16.59 -9.88 -11.98
CA VAL A 294 17.45 -9.68 -13.15
C VAL A 294 18.83 -9.27 -12.64
N VAL A 295 19.86 -10.03 -13.01
CA VAL A 295 21.25 -9.77 -12.62
C VAL A 295 22.15 -9.68 -13.84
N PRO A 296 23.28 -8.96 -13.77
CA PRO A 296 24.29 -9.00 -14.83
C PRO A 296 24.77 -10.44 -15.08
N SER A 297 24.83 -10.83 -16.36
CA SER A 297 25.31 -12.15 -16.76
C SER A 297 26.83 -12.24 -16.63
N PRO A 298 27.40 -13.31 -16.04
CA PRO A 298 28.85 -13.48 -15.91
C PRO A 298 29.55 -13.69 -17.28
N SER A 299 28.81 -14.01 -18.34
CA SER A 299 29.36 -14.21 -19.68
C SER A 299 29.39 -12.93 -20.54
N GLY A 300 28.90 -11.80 -20.03
CA GLY A 300 28.76 -10.53 -20.75
C GLY A 300 29.91 -9.53 -20.59
N GLY A 301 31.10 -9.95 -20.13
CA GLY A 301 32.26 -9.09 -19.84
C GLY A 301 33.48 -9.34 -20.71
#